data_AF-A0A1G6YPP3-F1
#
_entry.id   AF-A0A1G6YPP3-F1
#
_cell.length_a   1.000
_cell.length_b   1.000
_cell.length_c   1.000
_cell.angle_alpha   90.00
_cell.angle_beta   90.00
_cell.angle_gamma   90.00
#
_symmetry.space_group_name_H-M   'P 1'
#
loop_
_entity.id
_entity.type
_entity.pdbx_description
1 polymer ?
#
loop_
_entity_poly.entity_id
_entity_poly.type
_entity_poly.pdbx_seq_one_letter_code
_entity_poly.pdbx_strand_id
1 'polypeptide(L)'
;MDRGYEKERFESVSIKTSVVKKFRRYCRQLSKSQSMTLLLMLEFFEDNGISPNESMGPHMQTLEKLIKKRINGVIAILKDIEKSQTKPTVAMMETLFKEAEPKKKPLILEKKNVEKKQPKYRERNQIDL
;
A
#
# COMPACT_ATOMS: atom_id res chain seq x y z
N MET A 1 -22.03 -22.80 24.65
CA MET A 1 -21.75 -24.06 23.92
C MET A 1 -20.47 -23.84 23.15
N ASP A 2 -19.55 -24.79 23.24
CA ASP A 2 -18.21 -24.68 22.67
C ASP A 2 -18.30 -25.07 21.19
N ARG A 3 -18.34 -24.05 20.33
CA ARG A 3 -18.63 -24.22 18.90
C ARG A 3 -17.49 -24.97 18.23
N GLY A 4 -17.79 -26.04 17.50
CA GLY A 4 -16.80 -26.91 16.85
C GLY A 4 -16.29 -28.05 17.74
N TYR A 5 -16.65 -28.04 19.04
CA TYR A 5 -16.21 -29.02 20.04
C TYR A 5 -17.41 -29.73 20.68
N GLU A 6 -18.60 -29.67 20.08
CA GLU A 6 -19.85 -30.12 20.69
C GLU A 6 -19.90 -31.64 20.94
N LYS A 7 -19.09 -32.41 20.22
CA LYS A 7 -19.05 -33.88 20.28
C LYS A 7 -17.88 -34.41 21.11
N GLU A 8 -17.02 -33.54 21.63
CA GLU A 8 -15.84 -33.97 22.39
C GLU A 8 -16.18 -34.33 23.83
N ARG A 9 -15.40 -35.26 24.38
CA ARG A 9 -15.48 -35.63 25.80
C ARG A 9 -14.56 -34.73 26.60
N PHE A 10 -14.98 -34.40 27.82
CA PHE A 10 -14.12 -33.69 28.75
C PHE A 10 -13.07 -34.64 29.33
N GLU A 11 -11.82 -34.20 29.33
CA GLU A 11 -10.73 -34.85 30.05
C GLU A 11 -10.44 -34.13 31.37
N SER A 12 -9.98 -34.88 32.37
CA SER A 12 -9.66 -34.33 33.69
C SER A 12 -8.20 -33.91 33.79
N VAL A 13 -7.94 -32.66 34.14
CA VAL A 13 -6.61 -32.15 34.49
C VAL A 13 -6.63 -31.56 35.89
N SER A 14 -5.72 -32.03 36.74
CA SER A 14 -5.59 -31.55 38.11
C SER A 14 -4.75 -30.27 38.17
N ILE A 15 -5.35 -29.17 38.64
CA ILE A 15 -4.70 -27.86 38.77
C ILE A 15 -4.81 -27.39 40.23
N LYS A 16 -3.77 -26.73 40.75
CA LYS A 16 -3.77 -26.19 42.12
C LYS A 16 -4.98 -25.26 42.34
N THR A 17 -5.60 -25.37 43.52
CA THR A 17 -6.82 -24.62 43.88
C THR A 17 -6.70 -23.12 43.68
N SER A 18 -5.57 -22.52 44.04
CA SER A 18 -5.30 -21.08 43.85
C SER A 18 -5.34 -20.67 42.38
N VAL A 19 -4.75 -21.49 41.51
CA VAL A 19 -4.69 -21.27 40.06
C VAL A 19 -6.08 -21.45 39.44
N VAL A 20 -6.82 -22.49 39.82
CA VAL A 20 -8.21 -22.70 39.34
C VAL A 20 -9.11 -21.52 39.70
N LYS A 21 -8.99 -20.97 40.92
CA LYS A 21 -9.76 -19.79 41.33
C LYS A 21 -9.46 -18.58 40.44
N LYS A 22 -8.18 -18.33 40.13
CA LYS A 22 -7.76 -17.25 39.21
C LYS A 22 -8.29 -17.49 37.80
N PHE A 23 -8.12 -18.70 37.28
CA PHE A 23 -8.56 -19.08 35.94
C PHE A 23 -10.08 -18.95 35.75
N ARG A 24 -10.88 -19.44 36.70
CA ARG A 24 -12.34 -19.31 36.65
C ARG A 24 -12.82 -17.86 36.64
N ARG A 25 -12.15 -16.96 37.38
CA ARG A 25 -12.46 -15.52 37.33
C ARG A 25 -12.16 -14.95 35.96
N TYR A 26 -11.03 -15.33 35.36
CA TYR A 26 -10.64 -14.90 34.02
C TYR A 26 -11.61 -15.40 32.93
N CYS A 27 -12.02 -16.68 32.98
CA CYS A 27 -13.01 -17.24 32.05
C CYS A 27 -14.33 -16.45 32.07
N ARG A 28 -14.78 -16.03 33.26
CA ARG A 28 -15.99 -15.20 33.42
C ARG A 28 -15.83 -13.81 32.79
N GLN A 29 -14.67 -13.19 32.93
CA GLN A 29 -14.39 -11.90 32.29
C GLN A 29 -14.47 -11.99 30.77
N LEU A 30 -13.99 -13.09 30.19
CA LEU A 30 -14.05 -13.34 28.74
C LEU A 30 -15.41 -13.87 28.26
N SER A 31 -16.32 -14.23 29.18
CA SER A 31 -17.59 -14.89 28.86
C SER A 31 -17.42 -16.16 28.01
N LYS A 32 -16.37 -16.95 28.30
CA LYS A 32 -16.04 -18.21 27.62
C LYS A 32 -16.04 -19.39 28.59
N SER A 33 -16.20 -20.60 28.05
CA SER A 33 -16.00 -21.82 28.82
C SER A 33 -14.53 -21.97 29.24
N GLN A 34 -14.27 -22.85 30.21
CA GLN A 34 -12.89 -23.13 30.65
C GLN A 34 -12.06 -23.73 29.52
N SER A 35 -12.60 -24.66 28.75
CA SER A 35 -11.91 -25.27 27.60
C SER A 35 -11.58 -24.24 26.52
N MET A 36 -12.56 -23.41 26.13
CA MET A 36 -12.34 -22.39 25.11
C MET A 36 -11.40 -21.27 25.59
N THR A 37 -11.42 -20.94 26.88
CA THR A 37 -10.47 -19.97 27.43
C THR A 37 -9.05 -20.51 27.39
N LEU A 38 -8.85 -21.80 27.69
CA LEU A 38 -7.55 -22.43 27.60
C LEU A 38 -7.03 -22.47 26.16
N LEU A 39 -7.88 -22.86 25.21
CA LEU A 39 -7.55 -22.85 23.78
C LEU A 39 -7.14 -21.45 23.32
N LEU A 40 -7.93 -20.43 23.65
CA LEU A 40 -7.64 -19.05 23.30
C LEU A 40 -6.31 -18.55 23.88
N MET A 41 -5.93 -19.01 25.08
CA MET A 41 -4.61 -18.70 25.64
C MET A 41 -3.50 -19.36 24.83
N LEU A 42 -3.65 -20.63 24.41
CA LEU A 42 -2.65 -21.35 23.61
C LEU A 42 -2.48 -20.69 22.23
N GLU A 43 -3.59 -20.49 21.51
CA GLU A 43 -3.61 -19.83 20.20
C GLU A 43 -3.00 -18.42 20.29
N PHE A 44 -3.31 -17.67 21.34
CA PHE A 44 -2.71 -16.34 21.53
C PHE A 44 -1.18 -16.39 21.61
N PHE A 45 -0.60 -17.36 22.32
CA PHE A 45 0.86 -17.48 22.39
C PHE A 45 1.48 -17.96 21.08
N GLU A 46 0.85 -18.93 20.42
CA GLU A 46 1.31 -19.50 19.15
C GLU A 46 1.24 -18.49 18.01
N ASP A 47 0.09 -17.85 17.82
CA ASP A 47 -0.16 -16.91 16.72
C ASP A 47 0.71 -15.65 16.84
N ASN A 48 0.96 -15.20 18.07
CA ASN A 48 1.79 -14.03 18.32
C ASN A 48 3.29 -14.37 18.49
N GLY A 49 3.66 -15.66 18.47
CA GLY A 49 5.05 -16.12 18.62
C GLY A 49 5.70 -15.67 19.94
N ILE A 50 4.93 -15.55 21.01
CA ILE A 50 5.38 -15.04 22.32
C ILE A 50 5.38 -16.16 23.37
N SER A 51 6.44 -16.21 24.17
CA SER A 51 6.55 -17.21 25.23
C SER A 51 6.01 -16.68 26.56
N PRO A 52 5.22 -17.48 27.31
CA PRO A 52 4.84 -17.14 28.69
C PRO A 52 6.03 -17.00 29.65
N ASN A 53 7.20 -17.55 29.29
CA ASN A 53 8.44 -17.45 30.06
C ASN A 53 9.21 -16.15 29.76
N GLU A 54 8.88 -15.46 28.66
CA GLU A 54 9.48 -14.19 28.34
C GLU A 54 8.81 -13.08 29.14
N SER A 55 9.62 -12.22 29.77
CA SER A 55 9.11 -11.02 30.39
C SER A 55 8.71 -10.02 29.30
N MET A 56 7.47 -10.10 28.86
CA MET A 56 6.80 -8.96 28.27
C MET A 56 6.54 -7.98 29.41
N GLY A 57 7.56 -7.15 29.75
CA GLY A 57 7.43 -6.12 30.79
C GLY A 57 6.27 -5.15 30.49
N PRO A 58 6.23 -3.93 31.05
CA PRO A 58 5.28 -2.90 30.60
C PRO A 58 5.44 -2.48 29.11
N HIS A 59 6.21 -3.25 28.34
CA HIS A 59 6.96 -2.91 27.14
C HIS A 59 6.30 -3.25 25.81
N MET A 60 5.07 -3.79 25.73
CA MET A 60 4.39 -3.78 24.42
C MET A 60 4.25 -2.34 23.89
N GLN A 61 3.93 -1.39 24.77
CA GLN A 61 3.94 0.05 24.45
C GLN A 61 5.34 0.58 24.12
N THR A 62 6.38 0.07 24.79
CA THR A 62 7.77 0.45 24.53
C THR A 62 8.24 -0.09 23.18
N LEU A 63 7.87 -1.31 22.81
CA LEU A 63 8.18 -1.96 21.55
C LEU A 63 7.47 -1.24 20.40
N GLU A 64 6.19 -0.88 20.58
CA GLU A 64 5.45 -0.02 19.66
C GLU A 64 6.15 1.35 19.47
N LYS A 65 6.61 1.97 20.55
CA LYS A 65 7.36 3.24 20.51
C LYS A 65 8.71 3.10 19.80
N LEU A 66 9.42 2.00 20.01
CA LEU A 66 10.69 1.70 19.32
C LEU A 66 10.47 1.48 17.81
N ILE A 67 9.43 0.73 17.43
CA ILE A 67 9.04 0.53 16.03
C ILE A 67 8.68 1.88 15.39
N LYS A 68 7.82 2.68 16.02
CA LYS A 68 7.47 4.03 15.54
C LYS A 68 8.70 4.91 15.33
N LYS A 69 9.68 4.87 16.24
CA LYS A 69 10.94 5.62 16.11
C LYS A 69 11.77 5.13 14.91
N ARG A 70 11.86 3.82 14.69
CA ARG A 70 12.57 3.24 13.53
C ARG A 70 11.89 3.63 12.21
N ILE A 71 10.57 3.54 12.14
CA ILE A 71 9.78 3.94 10.95
C ILE A 71 10.00 5.42 10.63
N ASN A 72 9.93 6.30 11.65
CA ASN A 72 10.20 7.73 11.46
C ASN A 72 11.63 7.99 10.94
N GLY A 73 12.62 7.21 11.40
CA GLY A 73 13.98 7.27 10.88
C GLY A 73 14.05 6.89 9.40
N VAL A 74 13.41 5.80 9.00
CA VAL A 74 13.33 5.38 7.58
C VAL A 74 12.64 6.45 6.73
N ILE A 75 11.53 7.03 7.20
CA ILE A 75 10.82 8.11 6.51
C ILE A 75 11.74 9.33 6.34
N ALA A 76 12.52 9.68 7.36
CA ALA A 76 13.47 10.79 7.28
C ALA A 76 14.56 10.53 6.24
N ILE A 77 15.13 9.32 6.21
CA ILE A 77 16.13 8.91 5.22
C ILE A 77 15.53 8.97 3.81
N LEU A 78 14.33 8.42 3.59
CA LEU A 78 13.66 8.44 2.30
C LEU A 78 13.39 9.89 1.83
N LYS A 79 12.92 10.76 2.73
CA LYS A 79 12.71 12.19 2.43
C LYS A 79 14.01 12.92 2.10
N ASP A 80 15.11 12.56 2.74
CA ASP A 80 16.42 13.15 2.48
C ASP A 80 16.95 12.74 1.10
N ILE A 81 16.85 11.45 0.75
CA ILE A 81 17.16 10.94 -0.59
C ILE A 81 16.30 11.64 -1.65
N GLU A 82 14.99 11.79 -1.37
CA GLU A 82 14.05 12.47 -2.27
C GLU A 82 14.47 13.92 -2.55
N LYS A 83 14.88 14.66 -1.52
CA LYS A 83 15.28 16.07 -1.63
C LYS A 83 16.67 16.26 -2.22
N SER A 84 17.64 15.42 -1.86
CA SER A 84 19.04 15.61 -2.22
C SER A 84 19.40 15.02 -3.58
N GLN A 85 18.77 13.91 -3.98
CA GLN A 85 19.12 13.18 -5.20
C GLN A 85 17.98 13.22 -6.21
N THR A 86 16.82 12.66 -5.87
CA THR A 86 15.79 12.35 -6.87
C THR A 86 15.10 13.60 -7.43
N LYS A 87 14.72 14.57 -6.59
CA LYS A 87 14.10 15.83 -7.06
C LYS A 87 15.02 16.67 -7.96
N PRO A 88 16.29 16.94 -7.58
CA PRO A 88 17.22 17.64 -8.46
C PRO A 88 17.44 16.91 -9.78
N THR A 89 17.60 15.58 -9.76
CA THR A 89 17.78 14.80 -11.00
C THR A 89 16.56 14.90 -11.91
N VAL A 90 15.34 14.80 -11.36
CA VAL A 90 14.12 14.99 -12.15
C VAL A 90 14.06 16.40 -12.75
N ALA A 91 14.34 17.44 -11.96
CA ALA A 91 14.36 18.82 -12.44
C ALA A 91 15.40 19.04 -13.54
N MET A 92 16.61 18.47 -13.39
CA MET A 92 17.65 18.53 -14.42
C MET A 92 17.22 17.84 -15.71
N MET A 93 16.64 16.64 -15.62
CA MET A 93 16.14 15.93 -16.80
C MET A 93 15.03 16.73 -17.50
N GLU A 94 14.10 17.31 -16.74
CA GLU A 94 13.07 18.20 -17.29
C GLU A 94 13.67 19.42 -18.00
N THR A 95 14.71 20.05 -17.43
CA THR A 95 15.40 21.16 -18.11
C THR A 95 16.08 20.74 -19.40
N LEU A 96 16.76 19.58 -19.41
CA LEU A 96 17.39 19.05 -20.62
C LEU A 96 16.36 18.74 -21.71
N PHE A 97 15.22 18.14 -21.36
CA PHE A 97 14.17 17.87 -22.34
C PHE A 97 13.49 19.13 -22.85
N LYS A 98 13.27 20.15 -22.01
CA LYS A 98 12.74 21.45 -22.46
C LYS A 98 13.69 22.18 -23.41
N GLU A 99 15.00 22.12 -23.16
CA GLU A 99 16.00 22.71 -24.07
C GLU A 99 16.17 21.90 -25.37
N ALA A 100 16.01 20.58 -25.29
CA ALA A 100 16.07 19.69 -26.44
C ALA A 100 14.82 19.77 -27.35
N GLU A 101 13.72 20.39 -26.90
CA GLU A 101 12.61 20.69 -27.79
C GLU A 101 13.08 21.65 -28.88
N PRO A 102 13.02 21.26 -30.17
CA PRO A 102 13.45 22.13 -31.25
C PRO A 102 12.58 23.39 -31.21
N LYS A 103 13.21 24.56 -31.02
CA LYS A 103 12.55 25.87 -31.20
C LYS A 103 11.78 25.78 -32.51
N LYS A 104 10.44 25.84 -32.44
CA LYS A 104 9.58 25.85 -33.63
C LYS A 104 9.99 27.04 -34.48
N LYS A 105 10.90 26.83 -35.42
CA LYS A 105 11.30 27.84 -36.39
C LYS A 105 10.00 28.24 -37.10
N PRO A 106 9.65 29.55 -37.18
CA PRO A 106 8.49 29.94 -37.96
C PRO A 106 8.70 29.40 -39.37
N LEU A 107 7.77 28.54 -39.83
CA LEU A 107 7.80 28.00 -41.18
C LEU A 107 7.63 29.18 -42.14
N ILE A 108 8.71 29.56 -42.82
CA ILE A 108 8.65 30.52 -43.94
C ILE A 108 7.98 29.76 -45.08
N LEU A 109 6.66 29.86 -45.15
CA LEU A 109 5.88 29.31 -46.26
C LEU A 109 5.93 30.34 -47.41
N GLU A 110 6.59 29.99 -48.50
CA GLU A 110 6.48 30.76 -49.74
C GLU A 110 5.01 30.77 -50.19
N LYS A 111 4.42 31.96 -50.27
CA LYS A 111 3.11 32.14 -50.90
C LYS A 111 3.28 31.90 -52.40
N LYS A 112 2.99 30.68 -52.87
CA LYS A 112 2.74 30.44 -54.30
C LYS A 112 1.49 31.22 -54.70
N ASN A 113 1.67 32.36 -55.35
CA ASN A 113 0.62 32.99 -56.15
C ASN A 113 0.35 32.08 -57.35
N VAL A 114 -0.63 31.19 -57.22
CA VAL A 114 -1.17 30.47 -58.36
C VAL A 114 -2.10 31.44 -59.08
N GLU A 115 -1.57 32.16 -60.07
CA GLU A 115 -2.41 32.83 -61.05
C GLU A 115 -3.29 31.77 -61.73
N LYS A 116 -4.59 31.82 -61.44
CA LYS A 116 -5.59 30.99 -62.14
C LYS A 116 -5.61 31.40 -63.61
N LYS A 117 -4.83 30.72 -64.45
CA LYS A 117 -4.96 30.85 -65.91
C LYS A 117 -6.31 30.27 -66.32
N GLN A 118 -7.20 31.11 -66.84
CA GLN A 118 -8.44 30.65 -67.46
C GLN A 118 -8.10 29.84 -68.72
N PRO A 119 -8.77 28.69 -68.96
CA PRO A 119 -8.53 27.89 -70.15
C PRO A 119 -8.94 28.67 -71.40
N LYS A 120 -8.00 28.82 -72.36
CA LYS A 120 -8.18 29.61 -73.59
C LYS A 120 -9.14 28.99 -74.62
N TYR A 121 -9.54 27.73 -74.45
CA TYR A 121 -10.45 27.05 -75.37
C TYR A 121 -11.51 26.27 -74.59
N ARG A 122 -12.77 26.46 -75.00
CA ARG A 122 -13.90 25.57 -74.71
C ARG A 122 -14.39 25.04 -76.06
N GLU A 123 -14.47 23.72 -76.18
CA GLU A 123 -15.03 23.08 -77.37
C GLU A 123 -16.48 23.52 -77.57
N ARG A 124 -16.79 23.98 -78.79
CA ARG A 124 -18.18 24.14 -79.23
C ARG A 124 -18.66 22.77 -79.68
N ASN A 125 -19.60 22.19 -78.94
CA ASN A 125 -20.42 21.13 -79.49
C ASN A 125 -21.32 21.77 -80.56
N GLN A 126 -20.99 21.55 -81.83
CA GLN A 126 -21.94 21.63 -82.94
C GLN A 126 -22.62 20.27 -83.10
N ILE A 127 -23.88 20.34 -83.52
CA ILE A 127 -24.70 19.40 -84.33
C ILE A 127 -26.15 19.56 -83.78
N ASP A 128 -26.96 20.48 -84.30
CA ASP A 128 -27.69 20.49 -85.60
C ASP A 128 -29.08 19.85 -85.47
N LEU A 129 -30.13 20.68 -85.36
CA LEU A 129 -31.22 20.92 -86.33
C LEU A 129 -32.35 21.74 -85.69
#